data_AF-A0A958Z8D7-F1
#
_entry.id   AF-A0A958Z8D7-F1
#
_cell.length_a   1.000
_cell.length_b   1.000
_cell.length_c   1.000
_cell.angle_alpha   90.00
_cell.angle_beta   90.00
_cell.angle_gamma   90.00
#
_symmetry.space_group_name_H-M   'P 1'
#
loop_
_entity.id
_entity.type
_entity.pdbx_description
1 polymer ?
#
loop_
_entity_poly.entity_id
_entity_poly.type
_entity_poly.pdbx_seq_one_letter_code
_entity_poly.pdbx_strand_id
1 'polypeptide(L)'
;HGLDLSKTENLDSLNFNWLIDAYHATAQQESFFNKEAFDKLAGTTKLKEQIEQGLSFAEIKETWQNDLAAFKKIREKYLIYP
;
A
#
# COMPACT_ATOMS: atom_id res chain seq x y z
N HIS A 1 -8.65 -4.25 19.79
CA HIS A 1 -8.62 -2.78 19.85
C HIS A 1 -8.35 -2.23 18.45
N GLY A 2 -8.91 -1.09 18.08
CA GLY A 2 -8.72 -0.44 16.77
C GLY A 2 -8.08 0.94 16.92
N LEU A 3 -7.52 1.46 15.83
CA LEU A 3 -6.96 2.80 15.76
C LEU A 3 -8.06 3.81 15.35
N ASP A 4 -8.29 4.84 16.15
CA ASP A 4 -9.24 5.91 15.82
C ASP A 4 -8.57 6.95 14.91
N LEU A 5 -9.09 7.10 13.70
CA LEU A 5 -8.59 8.02 12.67
C LEU A 5 -9.46 9.27 12.50
N SER A 6 -10.48 9.46 13.32
CA SER A 6 -11.43 10.58 13.18
C SER A 6 -10.80 11.97 13.30
N LYS A 7 -9.60 12.05 13.89
CA LYS A 7 -8.85 13.30 14.10
C LYS A 7 -7.62 13.42 13.20
N THR A 8 -7.39 12.48 12.28
CA THR A 8 -6.24 12.57 11.37
C THR A 8 -6.49 13.61 10.29
N GLU A 9 -5.45 14.32 9.90
CA GLU A 9 -5.50 15.22 8.75
C GLU A 9 -5.78 14.44 7.45
N ASN A 10 -6.29 15.14 6.45
CA ASN A 10 -6.49 14.56 5.13
C ASN A 10 -5.14 14.14 4.55
N LEU A 11 -5.11 12.94 3.97
CA LEU A 11 -3.89 12.41 3.35
C LEU A 11 -3.78 12.92 1.91
N ASP A 12 -2.63 13.48 1.57
CA ASP A 12 -2.29 13.86 0.19
C ASP A 12 -1.66 12.71 -0.61
N SER A 13 -1.45 11.56 0.04
CA SER A 13 -0.86 10.38 -0.57
C SER A 13 -1.32 9.10 0.11
N LEU A 14 -1.12 7.96 -0.57
CA LEU A 14 -1.35 6.65 0.03
C LEU A 14 -0.53 6.49 1.31
N ASN A 15 -1.15 5.97 2.35
CA ASN A 15 -0.53 5.67 3.63
C ASN A 15 -0.86 4.22 4.02
N PHE A 16 0.13 3.34 3.97
CA PHE A 16 -0.04 1.95 4.40
C PHE A 16 0.41 1.68 5.84
N ASN A 17 0.83 2.71 6.59
CA ASN A 17 1.21 2.51 7.98
C ASN A 17 0.05 1.92 8.79
N TRP A 18 -1.18 2.40 8.59
CA TRP A 18 -2.35 1.84 9.29
C TRP A 18 -2.64 0.38 8.94
N LEU A 19 -2.38 -0.03 7.70
CA LEU A 19 -2.52 -1.41 7.26
C LEU A 19 -1.46 -2.31 7.92
N ILE A 20 -0.21 -1.84 7.92
CA ILE A 20 0.93 -2.52 8.54
C ILE A 20 0.72 -2.63 10.06
N ASP A 21 0.31 -1.54 10.72
CA ASP A 21 0.01 -1.51 12.15
C ASP A 21 -1.13 -2.50 12.50
N ALA A 22 -2.20 -2.52 11.69
CA ALA A 22 -3.30 -3.45 11.89
C ALA A 22 -2.85 -4.92 11.70
N TYR A 23 -1.98 -5.19 10.73
CA TYR A 23 -1.41 -6.52 10.52
C TYR A 23 -0.57 -6.97 11.72
N HIS A 24 0.29 -6.11 12.25
CA HIS A 24 1.12 -6.41 13.43
C HIS A 24 0.31 -6.52 14.73
N ALA A 25 -0.78 -5.77 14.86
CA ALA A 25 -1.66 -5.83 16.03
C ALA A 25 -2.59 -7.06 16.04
N THR A 26 -2.64 -7.84 14.95
CA THR A 26 -3.53 -8.99 14.82
C THR A 26 -2.84 -10.27 15.29
N ALA A 27 -3.52 -11.04 16.14
CA ALA A 27 -2.98 -12.32 16.66
C ALA A 27 -2.88 -13.42 15.57
N GLN A 28 -3.80 -13.42 14.61
CA GLN A 28 -3.87 -14.43 13.54
C GLN A 28 -3.44 -13.82 12.19
N GLN A 29 -2.13 -13.67 11.98
CA GLN A 29 -1.57 -13.03 10.79
C GLN A 29 -1.86 -13.80 9.50
N GLU A 30 -1.91 -15.13 9.54
CA GLU A 30 -2.15 -16.00 8.37
C GLU A 30 -3.52 -15.78 7.70
N SER A 31 -4.51 -15.31 8.47
CA SER A 31 -5.87 -15.04 8.00
C SER A 31 -6.16 -13.56 7.83
N PHE A 32 -5.18 -12.68 8.02
CA PHE A 32 -5.39 -11.23 7.98
C PHE A 32 -5.81 -10.77 6.58
N PHE A 33 -5.11 -11.25 5.55
CA PHE A 33 -5.44 -10.93 4.16
C PHE A 33 -6.43 -11.94 3.60
N ASN A 34 -7.55 -11.45 3.05
CA ASN A 34 -8.38 -12.27 2.16
C ASN A 34 -7.59 -12.54 0.88
N LYS A 35 -7.06 -13.76 0.76
CA LYS A 35 -6.12 -14.18 -0.29
C LYS A 35 -6.58 -13.83 -1.70
N GLU A 36 -7.87 -13.96 -2.01
CA GLU A 36 -8.35 -13.68 -3.37
C GLU A 36 -8.70 -12.22 -3.62
N ALA A 37 -9.14 -11.49 -2.58
CA ALA A 37 -9.60 -10.11 -2.75
C ALA A 37 -8.44 -9.12 -2.68
N PHE A 38 -7.48 -9.33 -1.79
CA PHE A 38 -6.39 -8.37 -1.55
C PHE A 38 -5.50 -8.22 -2.77
N ASP A 39 -5.03 -9.33 -3.35
CA ASP A 39 -4.13 -9.30 -4.51
C ASP A 39 -4.82 -8.70 -5.75
N LYS A 40 -6.14 -8.92 -5.89
CA LYS A 40 -6.96 -8.29 -6.95
C LYS A 40 -7.05 -6.78 -6.78
N LEU A 41 -7.21 -6.29 -5.56
CA LEU A 41 -7.29 -4.85 -5.26
C LEU A 41 -5.91 -4.18 -5.34
N ALA A 42 -4.86 -4.84 -4.86
CA ALA A 42 -3.49 -4.35 -4.93
C ALA A 42 -2.91 -4.43 -6.35
N GLY A 43 -3.48 -5.28 -7.21
CA GLY A 43 -2.99 -5.54 -8.56
C GLY A 43 -1.69 -6.37 -8.60
N THR A 44 -1.25 -6.90 -7.46
CA THR A 44 -0.02 -7.69 -7.32
C THR A 44 -0.03 -8.49 -6.02
N THR A 45 0.69 -9.61 -5.97
CA THR A 45 0.93 -10.37 -4.73
C THR A 45 2.04 -9.75 -3.88
N LYS A 46 2.92 -8.93 -4.49
CA LYS A 46 4.13 -8.39 -3.86
C LYS A 46 3.84 -7.55 -2.62
N LEU A 47 2.80 -6.73 -2.64
CA LEU A 47 2.48 -5.84 -1.51
C LEU A 47 2.21 -6.64 -0.24
N LYS A 48 1.43 -7.71 -0.35
CA LYS A 48 1.16 -8.62 0.76
C LYS A 48 2.45 -9.26 1.26
N GLU A 49 3.24 -9.84 0.35
CA GLU A 49 4.51 -10.49 0.67
C GLU A 49 5.47 -9.54 1.40
N GLN A 50 5.54 -8.28 0.99
CA GLN A 50 6.38 -7.26 1.64
C GLN A 50 5.91 -6.92 3.06
N ILE A 51 4.59 -6.84 3.29
CA ILE A 51 4.04 -6.61 4.63
C ILE A 51 4.30 -7.82 5.54
N GLU A 52 4.12 -9.04 5.02
CA GLU A 52 4.41 -10.28 5.75
C GLU A 52 5.90 -10.42 6.09
N GLN A 53 6.79 -9.88 5.24
CA GLN A 53 8.23 -9.80 5.49
C GLN A 53 8.64 -8.69 6.49
N GLY A 54 7.70 -7.85 6.92
CA GLY A 54 7.94 -6.79 7.89
C GLY A 54 8.59 -5.54 7.32
N LEU A 55 8.49 -5.30 6.01
CA LEU A 55 8.97 -4.05 5.41
C LEU A 55 8.12 -2.87 5.89
N SER A 56 8.78 -1.74 6.13
CA SER A 56 8.13 -0.47 6.37
C SER A 56 7.46 0.06 5.09
N PHE A 57 6.47 0.96 5.26
CA PHE A 57 5.85 1.62 4.11
C PHE A 57 6.86 2.39 3.26
N ALA A 58 7.91 2.96 3.87
CA ALA A 58 8.96 3.67 3.14
C ALA A 58 9.73 2.74 2.18
N GLU A 59 10.12 1.55 2.66
CA GLU A 59 10.80 0.53 1.85
C GLU A 59 9.90 0.01 0.74
N ILE A 60 8.63 -0.28 1.05
CA ILE A 60 7.63 -0.69 0.06
C ILE A 60 7.50 0.37 -1.04
N LYS A 61 7.37 1.65 -0.65
CA LYS A 61 7.25 2.78 -1.59
C LYS A 61 8.49 2.98 -2.44
N GLU A 62 9.67 2.66 -1.92
CA GLU A 62 10.92 2.66 -2.68
C GLU A 62 10.86 1.64 -3.82
N THR A 63 10.31 0.45 -3.58
CA THR A 63 10.20 -0.60 -4.62
C THR A 63 9.35 -0.19 -5.82
N TRP A 64 8.46 0.80 -5.66
CA TRP A 64 7.59 1.27 -6.73
C TRP A 64 8.20 2.41 -7.56
N GLN A 65 9.28 3.06 -7.11
CA GLN A 65 9.76 4.29 -7.75
C GLN A 65 10.11 4.09 -9.24
N ASN A 66 10.67 2.92 -9.58
CA ASN A 66 11.02 2.59 -10.96
C ASN A 66 9.77 2.48 -11.85
N ASP A 67 8.74 1.75 -11.40
CA ASP A 67 7.50 1.56 -12.15
C ASP A 67 6.69 2.86 -12.23
N LEU A 68 6.67 3.65 -11.15
CA LEU A 68 6.05 4.97 -11.14
C LEU A 68 6.75 5.93 -12.11
N ALA A 69 8.07 5.91 -12.20
CA ALA A 69 8.83 6.72 -13.16
C ALA A 69 8.55 6.28 -14.60
N ALA A 70 8.45 4.97 -14.86
CA ALA A 70 8.07 4.45 -16.17
C ALA A 70 6.64 4.84 -16.55
N PHE A 71 5.69 4.73 -15.62
CA PHE A 71 4.30 5.10 -15.85
C PHE A 71 4.12 6.60 -16.10
N LYS A 72 4.85 7.46 -15.36
CA LYS A 72 4.82 8.92 -15.58
C LYS A 72 5.16 9.30 -17.03
N LYS A 73 6.19 8.67 -17.62
CA LYS A 73 6.57 8.88 -19.03
C LYS A 73 5.49 8.45 -20.02
N ILE A 74 4.74 7.39 -19.71
CA ILE A 74 3.60 6.95 -20.53
C ILE A 74 2.45 7.94 -20.40
N ARG A 75 2.13 8.33 -19.16
CA ARG A 75 1.04 9.25 -18.82
C ARG A 75 1.18 10.61 -19.50
N GLU A 76 2.40 11.13 -19.64
CA GLU A 76 2.69 12.42 -20.30
C GLU A 76 2.05 12.55 -21.68
N LYS A 77 1.98 11.47 -22.47
CA LYS A 77 1.38 11.47 -23.81
C LYS A 77 -0.12 11.74 -23.83
N TYR A 78 -0.78 11.55 -22.69
CA TYR A 78 -2.23 11.58 -22.56
C TYR A 78 -2.72 12.65 -21.56
N LEU A 79 -1.83 13.54 -21.10
CA LEU A 79 -2.19 14.65 -20.23
C LEU A 79 -2.92 15.74 -21.03
N ILE A 80 -4.15 16.04 -20.63
CA ILE A 80 -4.95 17.16 -21.16
C ILE A 80 -4.76 18.42 -20.29
N TYR A 81 -4.32 18.23 -19.05
CA TYR A 81 -4.08 19.31 -18.10
C TYR A 81 -2.59 19.34 -17.73
N PRO A 82 -1.98 20.54 -17.74
CA PRO A 82 -0.60 20.74 -17.27
C PRO A 82 -0.47 20.50 -15.76
#